data_AF-A0A929A8H9-F1
#
_entry.id   AF-A0A929A8H9-F1
#
_cell.length_a   1.000
_cell.length_b   1.000
_cell.length_c   1.000
_cell.angle_alpha   90.00
_cell.angle_beta   90.00
_cell.angle_gamma   90.00
#
_symmetry.space_group_name_H-M   'P 1'
#
loop_
_entity.id
_entity.type
_entity.pdbx_description
1 polymer ?
#
loop_
_entity_poly.entity_id
_entity_poly.type
_entity_poly.pdbx_seq_one_letter_code
_entity_poly.pdbx_strand_id
1 'polypeptide(L)' 'MPYTTEDGGRLNNFAAEPKMYQADPPTKNQKTIYLVLGIAAIALVGGLFWIAIAVS' A
#
# COMPACT_ATOMS: atom_id res chain seq x y z
N MET A 1 -5.27 -5.42 -29.38
CA MET A 1 -6.00 -4.14 -29.27
C MET A 1 -6.92 -4.23 -28.05
N PRO A 2 -7.28 -3.14 -27.35
CA PRO A 2 -7.96 -3.18 -26.04
C PRO A 2 -9.47 -3.45 -26.19
N TYR A 3 -9.79 -4.52 -26.91
CA TYR A 3 -11.15 -4.97 -27.19
C TYR A 3 -11.33 -6.28 -26.43
N THR A 4 -12.44 -6.43 -25.71
CA THR A 4 -12.73 -7.71 -25.05
C THR A 4 -13.31 -8.69 -26.07
N THR A 5 -12.95 -9.96 -25.96
CA THR A 5 -13.60 -11.03 -26.72
C THR A 5 -14.86 -11.42 -25.97
N GLU A 6 -16.01 -11.35 -26.62
CA GLU A 6 -17.26 -11.92 -26.09
C GLU A 6 -17.13 -13.45 -25.97
N ASP A 7 -17.89 -14.10 -25.09
CA ASP A 7 -17.82 -15.57 -24.88
C ASP A 7 -18.05 -16.40 -26.16
N GLY A 8 -18.63 -15.79 -27.21
CA GLY A 8 -18.80 -16.37 -28.55
C GLY A 8 -17.66 -16.09 -29.55
N GLY A 9 -16.53 -15.54 -29.12
CA GLY A 9 -15.35 -15.28 -29.97
C GLY A 9 -15.47 -14.07 -30.90
N ARG A 10 -16.52 -13.26 -30.77
CA ARG A 10 -16.68 -12.00 -31.52
C ARG A 10 -15.92 -10.87 -30.84
N LEU A 11 -15.30 -10.01 -31.66
CA LEU A 11 -14.65 -8.79 -31.20
C LEU A 11 -15.74 -7.83 -30.71
N ASN A 12 -15.70 -7.41 -29.44
CA ASN A 12 -16.58 -6.36 -28.94
C ASN A 12 -15.81 -5.03 -28.86
N ASN A 13 -16.47 -3.91 -29.15
CA ASN A 13 -15.85 -2.58 -29.10
C ASN A 13 -15.98 -1.95 -27.70
N PHE A 14 -16.07 -2.77 -26.65
CA PHE A 14 -16.07 -2.31 -25.27
C PHE A 14 -14.64 -2.15 -24.79
N ALA A 15 -14.42 -1.17 -23.91
CA ALA A 15 -13.12 -0.97 -23.29
C ALA A 15 -12.77 -2.20 -22.42
N ALA A 16 -11.53 -2.68 -22.52
CA ALA A 16 -11.03 -3.69 -21.61
C ALA A 16 -11.13 -3.22 -20.16
N GLU A 17 -11.82 -3.99 -19.32
CA GLU A 17 -11.87 -3.69 -17.89
C GLU A 17 -10.44 -3.68 -17.33
N PRO A 18 -10.05 -2.63 -16.58
CA PRO A 18 -8.75 -2.59 -15.97
C PRO A 18 -8.63 -3.73 -14.97
N LYS A 19 -7.49 -4.44 -15.00
CA LYS A 19 -7.19 -5.43 -13.97
C LYS A 19 -7.14 -4.73 -12.62
N MET A 20 -8.17 -4.95 -11.82
CA MET A 20 -8.24 -4.43 -10.45
C MET A 20 -7.29 -5.23 -9.57
N TYR A 21 -6.20 -4.59 -9.13
CA TYR A 21 -5.35 -5.14 -8.09
C TYR A 21 -6.04 -4.94 -6.74
N GLN A 22 -6.48 -6.05 -6.14
CA GLN A 22 -6.99 -6.01 -4.78
C GLN A 22 -5.81 -6.00 -3.80
N ALA A 23 -5.93 -5.19 -2.75
CA ALA A 23 -4.96 -5.21 -1.66
C ALA A 23 -5.18 -6.47 -0.82
N ASP A 24 -4.15 -7.30 -0.70
CA ASP A 24 -4.17 -8.42 0.22
C ASP A 24 -4.03 -7.95 1.67
N PRO A 25 -4.66 -8.66 2.62
CA PRO A 25 -4.44 -8.37 4.04
C PRO A 25 -2.97 -8.61 4.40
N PRO A 26 -2.41 -7.81 5.34
CA PRO A 26 -1.01 -7.96 5.71
C PRO A 26 -0.74 -9.33 6.35
N THR A 27 0.34 -9.96 5.91
CA THR A 27 0.88 -11.19 6.50
C THR A 27 1.31 -10.98 7.95
N LYS A 28 1.47 -12.07 8.71
CA LYS A 28 1.98 -12.00 10.09
C LYS A 28 3.31 -11.25 10.18
N ASN A 29 4.23 -11.50 9.24
CA ASN A 29 5.52 -10.82 9.20
C ASN A 29 5.38 -9.32 8.93
N GLN A 30 4.53 -8.93 7.96
CA GLN A 30 4.28 -7.52 7.67
C GLN A 30 3.72 -6.78 8.89
N LYS A 31 2.81 -7.39 9.65
CA LYS A 31 2.29 -6.80 10.89
C LYS A 31 3.39 -6.53 11.92
N THR A 32 4.33 -7.47 12.10
CA THR A 32 5.48 -7.29 12.99
C THR A 32 6.38 -6.16 12.50
N ILE A 33 6.67 -6.10 11.20
CA ILE A 33 7.47 -5.02 10.61
C ILE A 33 6.81 -3.66 10.84
N TYR A 34 5.49 -3.57 10.63
CA TYR A 34 4.75 -2.32 10.86
C TYR A 34 4.78 -1.88 12.31
N LEU A 35 4.70 -2.81 13.25
CA LEU A 35 4.84 -2.49 14.68
C LEU A 35 6.23 -1.93 14.99
N VAL A 36 7.29 -2.56 14.48
CA VAL A 36 8.67 -2.10 14.67
C VAL A 36 8.87 -0.72 14.05
N LEU A 37 8.37 -0.49 12.83
CA LEU A 37 8.44 0.82 12.17
C LEU A 37 7.67 1.89 12.94
N GLY A 38 6.51 1.56 13.49
CA GLY A 38 5.74 2.47 14.33
C GLY A 38 6.49 2.88 15.60
N ILE A 39 7.11 1.93 16.29
CA ILE A 39 7.94 2.20 17.47
C ILE A 39 9.15 3.07 17.10
N ALA A 40 9.83 2.74 16.01
CA ALA A 40 10.99 3.51 15.54
C ALA A 40 10.60 4.96 15.19
N ALA A 41 9.45 5.17 14.54
CA ALA A 41 8.94 6.49 14.22
C ALA A 41 8.63 7.32 15.48
N ILE A 42 7.97 6.71 16.46
CA ILE A 42 7.67 7.38 17.75
C ILE A 42 8.97 7.74 18.47
N ALA A 43 9.93 6.82 18.54
CA ALA A 43 11.21 7.07 19.19
C ALA A 43 11.99 8.20 18.50
N LEU A 44 12.01 8.23 17.17
CA LEU A 44 12.66 9.28 16.40
C LEU A 44 12.02 10.64 16.68
N VAL A 45 10.70 10.75 16.48
CA VAL A 45 9.98 12.01 16.66
C VAL A 45 10.08 12.47 18.11
N GLY A 46 9.83 11.59 19.09
CA GLY A 46 9.95 11.91 20.51
C GLY A 46 11.37 12.32 20.92
N GLY A 47 12.40 11.66 20.38
CA GLY A 47 13.80 12.03 20.62
C GLY A 47 14.14 13.42 20.07
N LEU A 48 13.66 13.76 18.87
CA LEU A 48 13.83 15.09 18.30
C LEU A 48 13.15 16.18 19.14
N PHE A 49 11.92 15.92 19.60
CA PHE A 49 11.21 16.84 20.50
C PHE A 49 11.96 17.03 21.82
N TRP A 50 12.46 15.96 22.42
CA TRP A 50 13.26 16.06 23.63
C TRP A 50 14.49 16.93 23.39
N ILE A 51 15.29 16.64 22.36
CA ILE A 51 16.49 17.45 22.05
C ILE A 51 16.12 18.92 21.91
N ALA A 52 15.06 19.24 21.17
CA ALA A 52 14.63 20.63 20.97
C ALA A 52 14.31 21.36 22.28
N ILE A 53 13.63 20.68 23.22
CA ILE A 53 13.32 21.23 24.56
C ILE A 53 14.58 21.34 25.43
N ALA A 54 15.51 20.39 25.31
CA ALA A 54 16.70 20.35 26.15
C ALA A 54 17.72 21.45 25.82
N VAL A 55 17.69 21.99 24.60
CA VAL A 55 18.65 23.00 24.11
C VAL A 55 18.04 24.40 23.94
N SER A 56 16.77 24.59 24.31
CA SER A 56 16.06 25.87 24.25
C SER A 56 16.28 26.73 25.50
#